data_AF-A0AAW5N0V5-F1
#
_entry.id   AF-A0AAW5N0V5-F1
#
_cell.length_a   1.000
_cell.length_b   1.000
_cell.length_c   1.000
_cell.angle_alpha   90.00
_cell.angle_beta   90.00
_cell.angle_gamma   90.00
#
_symmetry.space_group_name_H-M   'P 1'
#
loop_
_entity.id
_entity.type
_entity.pdbx_description
1 polymer ?
#
loop_
_entity_poly.entity_id
_entity_poly.type
_entity_poly.pdbx_seq_one_letter_code
_entity_poly.pdbx_strand_id
1 'polypeptide(L)'
;HESGTDRLVEVMHKVEADIYINLQGDEPMIRPRDVETLLQGMRDDPALPVATLCHAISAEEATEPSTVKVVVNTRQDALYFSRSPIPYPRNAEKARYL
;
A
#
# COMPACT_ATOMS: atom_id res chain seq x y z
N HIS A 1 -16.19 7.63 12.62
CA HIS A 1 -15.58 6.67 11.67
C HIS A 1 -14.59 5.83 12.43
N GLU A 2 -14.68 4.50 12.34
CA GLU A 2 -13.81 3.58 13.07
C GLU A 2 -12.48 3.36 12.32
N SER A 3 -12.46 3.61 11.01
CA SER A 3 -11.28 3.50 10.16
C SER A 3 -11.15 4.66 9.15
N GLY A 4 -9.98 4.73 8.50
CA GLY A 4 -9.77 5.61 7.34
C GLY A 4 -10.70 5.27 6.17
N THR A 5 -10.97 3.99 5.94
CA THR A 5 -11.87 3.51 4.88
C THR A 5 -13.29 4.00 5.09
N ASP A 6 -13.81 4.00 6.33
CA ASP A 6 -15.17 4.48 6.61
C ASP A 6 -15.34 5.97 6.30
N ARG A 7 -14.27 6.77 6.46
CA ARG A 7 -14.28 8.19 6.07
C ARG A 7 -14.34 8.34 4.55
N LEU A 8 -13.61 7.51 3.81
CA LEU A 8 -13.64 7.51 2.35
C LEU A 8 -15.04 7.15 1.83
N VAL A 9 -15.66 6.12 2.42
CA VAL A 9 -17.03 5.69 2.08
C VAL A 9 -18.05 6.81 2.34
N GLU A 10 -17.92 7.57 3.42
CA GLU A 10 -18.79 8.72 3.64
C GLU A 10 -18.66 9.79 2.55
N VAL A 11 -17.43 10.07 2.10
CA VAL A 11 -17.17 11.04 1.03
C VAL A 11 -17.73 10.55 -0.31
N MET A 12 -17.61 9.25 -0.61
CA MET A 12 -18.19 8.64 -1.81
C MET A 12 -19.71 8.82 -1.91
N HIS A 13 -20.42 8.90 -0.79
CA HIS A 13 -21.86 9.18 -0.78
C HIS A 13 -22.19 10.67 -0.98
N LYS A 14 -21.21 11.56 -0.87
CA LYS A 14 -21.38 13.02 -0.92
C LYS A 14 -20.86 13.64 -2.21
N VAL A 15 -19.81 13.07 -2.80
CA VAL A 15 -19.12 13.58 -3.98
C VAL A 15 -18.86 12.41 -4.91
N GLU A 16 -19.43 12.46 -6.10
CA GLU A 16 -19.21 11.46 -7.14
C GLU A 16 -17.83 11.66 -7.79
N ALA A 17 -17.10 10.56 -7.94
CA ALA A 17 -15.82 10.49 -8.63
C ALA A 17 -15.55 9.06 -9.09
N ASP A 18 -14.69 8.91 -10.10
CA ASP A 18 -14.26 7.59 -10.60
C ASP A 18 -13.23 6.93 -9.68
N ILE A 19 -12.32 7.74 -9.10
CA ILE A 19 -11.23 7.28 -8.23
C ILE A 19 -11.19 8.15 -6.98
N TYR A 20 -11.10 7.52 -5.82
CA TYR A 20 -10.96 8.17 -4.52
C TYR A 20 -9.60 7.83 -3.94
N ILE A 21 -8.82 8.85 -3.57
CA ILE A 21 -7.50 8.68 -2.97
C ILE A 21 -7.53 9.18 -1.53
N ASN A 22 -7.16 8.31 -0.60
CA ASN A 22 -6.99 8.68 0.80
C ASN A 22 -5.56 9.21 1.03
N LEU A 23 -5.40 10.53 1.09
CA LEU A 23 -4.13 11.17 1.47
C LEU A 23 -4.15 11.51 2.97
N GLN A 24 -3.20 10.97 3.73
CA GLN A 24 -3.09 11.29 5.15
C GLN A 24 -2.51 12.70 5.35
N GLY A 25 -3.13 13.51 6.21
CA GLY A 25 -2.75 14.91 6.42
C GLY A 25 -1.48 15.12 7.27
N ASP A 26 -1.00 14.06 7.92
CA ASP A 26 0.22 14.03 8.72
C ASP A 26 1.46 13.56 7.93
N GLU A 27 1.31 13.35 6.62
CA GLU A 27 2.41 13.00 5.69
C GLU A 27 2.75 14.20 4.78
N PRO A 28 3.42 15.26 5.28
CA PRO A 28 3.71 16.47 4.50
C PRO A 28 4.71 16.22 3.35
N MET A 29 5.39 15.08 3.35
CA MET A 29 6.43 14.72 2.38
C MET A 29 5.90 13.84 1.24
N ILE A 30 4.58 13.70 1.08
CA ILE A 30 3.98 13.00 -0.06
C ILE A 30 4.49 13.62 -1.36
N ARG A 31 5.06 12.77 -2.22
CA ARG A 31 5.60 13.21 -3.51
C ARG A 31 4.46 13.16 -4.53
N PRO A 32 4.22 14.21 -5.33
CA PRO A 32 3.18 14.18 -6.36
C PRO A 32 3.26 12.98 -7.30
N ARG A 33 4.48 12.52 -7.61
CA ARG A 33 4.74 11.33 -8.43
C ARG A 33 4.14 10.04 -7.86
N ASP A 34 4.04 9.92 -6.54
CA ASP A 34 3.50 8.74 -5.87
C ASP A 34 1.98 8.68 -6.10
N VAL A 35 1.31 9.82 -5.99
CA VAL A 35 -0.12 9.96 -6.30
C VAL A 35 -0.38 9.66 -7.78
N GLU A 36 0.45 10.18 -8.69
CA GLU A 36 0.32 9.90 -10.12
C GLU A 36 0.52 8.41 -10.43
N THR A 37 1.47 7.74 -9.75
CA THR A 37 1.71 6.30 -9.92
C THR A 37 0.47 5.48 -9.52
N LEU A 38 -0.18 5.83 -8.41
CA LEU A 38 -1.45 5.21 -7.99
C LEU A 38 -2.56 5.44 -9.01
N LEU A 39 -2.73 6.68 -9.45
CA LEU A 39 -3.75 7.05 -10.43
C LEU A 39 -3.57 6.28 -11.74
N GLN A 40 -2.34 6.20 -12.24
CA GLN A 40 -2.05 5.49 -13.47
C GLN A 40 -2.37 4.00 -13.34
N GLY A 41 -1.94 3.36 -12.24
CA GLY A 41 -2.24 1.95 -12.00
C GLY A 41 -3.74 1.64 -11.96
N MET A 42 -4.55 2.50 -11.34
CA MET A 42 -6.02 2.34 -11.31
C MET A 42 -6.69 2.65 -12.65
N ARG A 43 -6.11 3.54 -13.48
CA ARG A 43 -6.62 3.84 -14.82
C ARG A 43 -6.31 2.73 -15.82
N ASP A 44 -5.14 2.11 -15.69
CA ASP A 44 -4.69 1.04 -16.59
C ASP A 44 -5.50 -0.25 -16.39
N ASP A 45 -6.03 -0.48 -15.18
CA ASP A 45 -6.96 -1.56 -14.89
C ASP A 45 -8.23 -1.03 -14.19
N PRO A 46 -9.27 -0.66 -14.95
CA PRO A 46 -10.54 -0.18 -14.39
C PRO A 46 -11.28 -1.20 -13.53
N ALA A 47 -10.90 -2.49 -13.57
CA ALA A 47 -11.46 -3.52 -12.72
C ALA A 47 -10.77 -3.60 -11.35
N LEU A 48 -9.65 -2.88 -11.15
CA LEU A 48 -8.89 -2.88 -9.91
C LEU A 48 -9.64 -2.07 -8.82
N PRO A 49 -10.14 -2.73 -7.76
CA PRO A 49 -10.98 -2.05 -6.77
C PRO A 49 -10.19 -1.14 -5.83
N VAL A 50 -8.92 -1.46 -5.58
CA VAL A 50 -8.04 -0.75 -4.64
C VAL A 50 -6.59 -0.89 -5.10
N ALA A 51 -5.84 0.21 -5.05
CA ALA A 51 -4.39 0.24 -5.23
C ALA A 51 -3.71 0.84 -3.99
N THR A 52 -2.48 0.43 -3.73
CA THR A 52 -1.60 1.01 -2.70
C THR A 52 -0.15 1.00 -3.18
N LEU A 53 0.71 1.77 -2.52
CA LEU A 53 2.15 1.78 -2.80
C LEU A 53 2.90 1.03 -1.71
N CYS A 54 4.05 0.46 -2.09
CA CYS A 54 5.04 -0.09 -1.18
C CYS A 54 6.45 0.31 -1.65
N HIS A 55 7.45 0.13 -0.80
CA HIS A 55 8.84 0.40 -1.14
C HIS A 55 9.77 -0.62 -0.48
N ALA A 56 10.98 -0.71 -1.05
CA ALA A 56 12.12 -1.42 -0.49
C ALA A 56 12.37 -1.08 0.96
N ILE A 57 12.39 -2.12 1.79
CA ILE A 57 12.83 -2.06 3.17
C ILE A 57 14.10 -2.90 3.37
N SER A 58 14.88 -2.54 4.38
CA SER A 58 16.00 -3.34 4.85
C SER A 58 15.53 -4.56 5.65
N ALA A 59 16.44 -5.52 5.87
CA ALA A 59 16.14 -6.67 6.72
C ALA A 59 15.93 -6.30 8.19
N GLU A 60 16.46 -5.16 8.64
CA GLU A 60 16.23 -4.62 9.98
C GLU A 60 14.81 -4.06 10.10
N GLU A 61 14.40 -3.19 9.18
CA GLU A 61 13.03 -2.66 9.09
C GLU A 61 11.98 -3.76 8.94
N ALA A 62 12.32 -4.88 8.28
CA ALA A 62 11.42 -6.02 8.17
C ALA A 62 11.06 -6.65 9.53
N THR A 63 11.96 -6.56 10.51
CA THR A 63 11.75 -7.05 11.87
C THR A 63 10.92 -6.10 12.73
N GLU A 64 10.79 -4.83 12.33
CA GLU A 64 10.02 -3.85 13.07
C GLU A 64 8.50 -4.14 13.01
N PRO A 65 7.81 -4.28 14.16
CA PRO A 65 6.36 -4.54 14.20
C PRO A 65 5.50 -3.36 13.73
N SER A 66 6.04 -2.14 13.76
CA SER A 66 5.40 -0.93 13.25
C SER A 66 5.35 -0.92 11.72
N THR A 67 6.34 -1.52 11.06
CA THR A 67 6.42 -1.66 9.60
C THR A 67 5.48 -2.77 9.14
N VAL A 68 4.51 -2.43 8.29
CA VAL A 68 3.67 -3.43 7.60
C VAL A 68 4.40 -3.90 6.35
N LYS A 69 4.57 -5.22 6.22
CA LYS A 69 5.18 -5.88 5.08
C LYS A 69 4.08 -6.34 4.12
N VAL A 70 4.40 -6.36 2.83
CA VAL A 70 3.53 -6.90 1.79
C VAL A 70 4.28 -7.93 0.97
N VAL A 71 3.61 -9.03 0.63
CA VAL A 71 4.06 -9.96 -0.40
C VAL A 71 3.23 -9.74 -1.64
N VAL A 72 3.88 -9.63 -2.80
CA VAL A 72 3.23 -9.41 -4.10
C VAL A 72 3.53 -10.57 -5.05
N ASN A 73 2.65 -10.80 -6.03
CA ASN A 73 2.90 -11.76 -7.12
C ASN A 73 3.74 -11.13 -8.25
N THR A 74 3.97 -11.88 -9.32
CA THR A 74 4.75 -11.43 -10.49
C THR A 74 4.08 -10.33 -11.31
N ARG A 75 2.79 -10.05 -11.08
CA ARG A 75 2.03 -8.96 -11.69
C ARG A 75 1.90 -7.74 -10.77
N GLN A 76 2.60 -7.74 -9.62
CA GLN A 76 2.51 -6.72 -8.59
C GLN A 76 1.18 -6.67 -7.81
N ASP A 77 0.34 -7.71 -7.93
CA ASP A 77 -0.85 -7.82 -7.08
C ASP A 77 -0.44 -8.17 -5.65
N ALA A 78 -0.94 -7.44 -4.67
CA ALA A 78 -0.73 -7.76 -3.26
C ALA A 78 -1.41 -9.09 -2.89
N LEU A 79 -0.62 -10.04 -2.41
CA LEU A 79 -1.09 -11.33 -1.93
C LEU A 79 -1.44 -11.29 -0.44
N TYR A 80 -0.60 -10.62 0.36
CA TYR A 80 -0.77 -10.60 1.81
C TYR A 80 -0.03 -9.44 2.48
N PHE A 81 -0.64 -8.88 3.52
CA PHE A 81 -0.06 -7.87 4.39
C PHE A 81 0.14 -8.43 5.79
N SER A 82 1.27 -8.14 6.44
CA SER A 82 1.54 -8.58 7.81
C SER A 82 2.48 -7.66 8.56
N ARG A 83 2.34 -7.62 9.89
CA ARG A 83 3.36 -7.04 10.79
C ARG A 83 4.46 -8.03 11.13
N SER A 84 4.26 -9.34 10.90
CA SER A 84 5.34 -10.32 11.02
C SER A 84 6.30 -10.21 9.83
N PRO A 85 7.59 -10.55 10.00
CA PRO A 85 8.55 -10.55 8.90
C PRO A 85 8.12 -11.54 7.81
N ILE A 86 7.78 -11.01 6.63
CA ILE A 86 7.44 -11.80 5.44
C ILE A 86 8.18 -11.22 4.22
N PRO A 87 8.72 -12.08 3.32
CA PRO A 87 8.80 -13.53 3.44
C PRO A 87 9.75 -13.97 4.57
N TYR A 88 9.44 -15.11 5.21
CA TYR A 88 10.24 -15.61 6.33
C TYR A 88 11.66 -16.01 5.86
N PRO A 89 12.73 -15.51 6.52
CA PRO A 89 14.11 -15.83 6.16
C PRO A 89 14.47 -17.25 6.62
N ARG A 90 14.27 -18.24 5.74
CA ARG A 90 14.54 -19.66 6.07
C ARG A 90 16.02 -19.96 6.29
N ASN A 91 16.91 -19.28 5.57
CA ASN A 91 18.36 -19.41 5.70
C ASN A 91 18.93 -18.16 6.38
N ALA A 92 20.15 -18.24 6.93
CA ALA A 92 20.86 -17.07 7.49
C ALA A 92 21.17 -15.98 6.43
N GLU A 93 20.93 -16.28 5.15
CA GLU A 93 20.84 -15.28 4.09
C GLU A 93 19.59 -14.44 4.31
N LYS A 94 19.79 -13.13 4.54
CA LYS A 94 18.70 -12.17 4.74
C LYS A 94 17.70 -12.31 3.58
N ALA A 95 16.43 -12.58 3.91
CA ALA A 95 15.36 -12.51 2.93
C ALA A 95 15.43 -11.15 2.20
N ARG A 96 15.24 -11.17 0.89
CA ARG A 96 15.18 -9.93 0.11
C ARG A 96 13.79 -9.35 0.26
N TYR A 97 13.72 -8.11 0.75
CA TYR A 97 12.50 -7.34 0.82
C TYR A 97 12.47 -6.38 -0.37
N LEU A 98 11.31 -6.36 -1.04
CA LEU A 98 11.05 -5.53 -2.23
C LEU A 98 10.84 -4.09 -1.85
#